data_AF-A0A9D4FJX0-F1
#
_entry.id   AF-A0A9D4FJX0-F1
#
_cell.length_a   1.000
_cell.length_b   1.000
_cell.length_c   1.000
_cell.angle_alpha   90.00
_cell.angle_beta   90.00
_cell.angle_gamma   90.00
#
_symmetry.space_group_name_H-M   'P 1'
#
loop_
_entity.id
_entity.type
_entity.pdbx_description
1 polymer ?
#
loop_
_entity_poly.entity_id
_entity_poly.type
_entity_poly.pdbx_seq_one_letter_code
_entity_poly.pdbx_strand_id
1 'polypeptide(L)'
;MMTTEERYICATCARGYKHRRNLVYHERTHAEMLPFNCCGVGFSSRRQLQRHRCNVHGDGKNYLCLYCGKEFATKVDLDAHSAREKRTREIECEICNHKATTRAHLREHLKTHSEEKTHVCHVCKAAYKHISSLYRHYGQKHK
;
A
#
# COMPACT_ATOMS: atom_id res chain seq x y z
N MET A 1 -9.41 13.35 23.53
CA MET A 1 -10.33 12.28 23.98
C MET A 1 -9.76 10.95 23.51
N MET A 2 -9.18 10.15 24.41
CA MET A 2 -8.70 8.81 24.07
C MET A 2 -9.88 7.85 24.18
N THR A 3 -10.39 7.35 23.06
CA THR A 3 -11.34 6.24 23.08
C THR A 3 -10.59 5.01 23.58
N THR A 4 -10.82 4.64 24.83
CA THR A 4 -10.48 3.30 25.32
C THR A 4 -11.34 2.30 24.55
N GLU A 5 -10.86 1.86 23.38
CA GLU A 5 -11.43 0.68 22.70
C GLU A 5 -11.37 -0.46 23.71
N GLU A 6 -12.51 -1.01 24.13
CA GLU A 6 -12.56 -2.18 25.01
C GLU A 6 -11.68 -3.28 24.43
N ARG A 7 -10.66 -3.68 25.20
CA ARG A 7 -9.72 -4.73 24.81
C ARG A 7 -10.14 -6.04 25.48
N TYR A 8 -9.94 -7.13 24.76
CA TYR A 8 -10.06 -8.48 25.30
C TYR A 8 -8.77 -8.79 26.07
N ILE A 9 -8.87 -8.98 27.38
CA ILE A 9 -7.71 -9.14 28.27
C ILE A 9 -7.49 -10.62 28.59
N CYS A 10 -6.25 -11.09 28.49
CA CYS A 10 -5.86 -12.42 28.92
C CYS A 10 -5.85 -12.53 30.45
N ALA A 11 -6.57 -13.50 31.00
CA ALA A 11 -6.61 -13.73 32.44
C ALA A 11 -5.26 -14.19 33.01
N THR A 12 -4.44 -14.89 32.21
CA THR A 12 -3.15 -15.45 32.67
C THR A 12 -2.02 -14.41 32.72
N CYS A 13 -1.98 -13.45 31.80
CA CYS A 13 -0.85 -12.51 31.68
C CYS A 13 -1.26 -11.04 31.50
N ALA A 14 -2.55 -10.72 31.64
CA ALA A 14 -3.14 -9.39 31.50
C ALA A 14 -2.93 -8.69 30.14
N ARG A 15 -2.45 -9.42 29.11
CA ARG A 15 -2.22 -8.84 27.78
C ARG A 15 -3.54 -8.57 27.06
N GLY A 16 -3.68 -7.35 26.52
CA GLY A 16 -4.90 -6.88 25.85
C GLY A 16 -4.87 -7.01 24.33
N TYR A 17 -5.99 -7.44 23.75
CA TYR A 17 -6.16 -7.69 22.31
C TYR A 17 -7.36 -6.92 21.75
N LYS A 18 -7.24 -6.43 20.52
CA LYS A 18 -8.32 -5.71 19.81
C LYS A 18 -9.52 -6.60 19.46
N HIS A 19 -9.31 -7.90 19.27
CA HIS A 19 -10.37 -8.82 18.85
C HIS A 19 -10.33 -10.10 19.67
N ARG A 20 -11.52 -10.62 20.05
CA ARG A 20 -11.68 -11.86 20.82
C ARG A 20 -10.92 -13.05 20.21
N ARG A 21 -10.97 -13.21 18.89
CA ARG A 21 -10.24 -14.28 18.18
C ARG A 21 -8.73 -14.25 18.47
N ASN A 22 -8.15 -13.06 18.61
CA ASN A 22 -6.72 -12.91 18.87
C ASN A 22 -6.38 -13.29 20.31
N LEU A 23 -7.26 -12.98 21.26
CA LEU A 23 -7.14 -13.45 22.64
C LEU A 23 -7.19 -14.98 22.70
N VAL A 24 -8.18 -15.62 22.04
CA VAL A 24 -8.30 -17.08 21.99
C VAL A 24 -7.04 -17.75 21.40
N TYR A 25 -6.45 -17.17 20.33
CA TYR A 25 -5.20 -17.69 19.78
C TYR A 25 -4.01 -17.52 20.72
N HIS A 26 -3.99 -16.45 21.51
CA HIS A 26 -2.96 -16.23 22.51
C HIS A 26 -3.10 -17.17 23.70
N GLU A 27 -4.31 -17.44 24.19
CA GLU A 27 -4.52 -18.34 25.32
C GLU A 27 -4.01 -19.76 25.04
N ARG A 28 -4.04 -20.19 23.77
CA ARG A 28 -3.43 -21.45 23.32
C ARG A 28 -1.92 -21.52 23.54
N THR A 29 -1.21 -20.39 23.64
CA THR A 29 0.22 -20.38 23.94
C THR A 29 0.52 -20.64 25.41
N HIS A 30 -0.44 -20.40 26.30
CA HIS A 30 -0.31 -20.74 27.73
C HIS A 30 -0.63 -22.20 28.02
N ALA A 31 -1.47 -22.83 27.19
CA ALA A 31 -1.92 -24.20 27.40
C ALA A 31 -1.08 -25.26 26.67
N GLU A 32 0.04 -24.89 26.04
CA GLU A 32 0.85 -25.75 25.14
C GLU A 32 0.06 -26.42 23.98
N MET A 33 -1.23 -26.15 23.86
CA MET A 33 -2.11 -26.68 22.83
C MET A 33 -1.99 -25.84 21.55
N LEU A 34 -0.96 -26.15 20.77
CA LEU A 34 -0.80 -25.61 19.42
C LEU A 34 -1.43 -26.59 18.42
N PRO A 35 -2.62 -26.27 17.88
CA PRO A 35 -3.41 -27.23 17.08
C PRO A 35 -2.80 -27.55 15.71
N PHE A 36 -1.73 -26.86 15.32
CA PHE A 36 -1.03 -27.07 14.06
C PHE A 36 0.43 -27.34 14.37
N ASN A 37 1.00 -28.44 13.88
CA ASN A 37 2.37 -28.84 14.19
C ASN A 37 3.13 -29.22 12.91
N CYS A 38 4.43 -28.94 12.87
CA CYS A 38 5.34 -29.37 11.82
C CYS A 38 6.77 -29.41 12.37
N CYS A 39 7.51 -30.49 12.12
CA CYS A 39 8.89 -30.66 12.61
C CYS A 39 9.08 -30.43 14.12
N GLY A 40 8.09 -30.83 14.93
CA GLY A 40 8.11 -30.60 16.39
C GLY A 40 7.85 -29.15 16.81
N VAL A 41 7.55 -28.25 15.88
CA VAL A 41 7.18 -26.86 16.14
C VAL A 41 5.66 -26.71 16.05
N GLY A 42 5.05 -26.17 17.11
CA GLY A 42 3.63 -25.85 17.14
C GLY A 42 3.31 -24.44 16.67
N PHE A 43 2.12 -24.25 16.11
CA PHE A 43 1.60 -22.98 15.62
C PHE A 43 0.17 -22.75 16.12
N SER A 44 -0.15 -21.49 16.46
CA SER A 44 -1.49 -21.12 16.93
C SER A 44 -2.50 -20.95 15.78
N SER A 45 -2.02 -20.85 14.53
CA SER A 45 -2.86 -20.69 13.34
C SER A 45 -2.28 -21.36 12.08
N ARG A 46 -3.15 -21.77 11.14
CA ARG A 46 -2.75 -22.30 9.82
C ARG A 46 -1.85 -21.35 9.03
N ARG A 47 -2.07 -20.03 9.16
CA ARG A 47 -1.25 -19.00 8.50
C ARG A 47 0.22 -19.09 8.92
N GLN A 48 0.46 -19.30 10.21
CA GLN A 48 1.82 -19.43 10.75
C GLN A 48 2.48 -20.74 10.28
N LEU A 49 1.73 -21.85 10.30
CA LEU A 49 2.20 -23.13 9.77
C LEU A 49 2.56 -23.03 8.28
N GLN A 50 1.72 -22.40 7.45
CA GLN A 50 2.00 -22.23 6.02
C GLN A 50 3.28 -21.42 5.79
N ARG A 51 3.48 -20.35 6.56
CA ARG A 51 4.72 -19.55 6.49
C ARG A 51 5.94 -20.37 6.89
N HIS A 52 5.83 -21.18 7.94
CA HIS A 52 6.90 -22.09 8.33
C HIS A 52 7.23 -23.07 7.21
N ARG A 53 6.23 -23.78 6.68
CA ARG A 53 6.39 -24.74 5.58
C ARG A 53 7.04 -24.13 4.35
N CYS A 54 6.58 -22.94 3.95
CA CYS A 54 7.17 -22.22 2.84
C CYS A 54 8.65 -21.85 3.05
N ASN A 55 9.02 -21.44 4.27
CA ASN A 55 10.38 -20.98 4.56
C ASN A 55 11.36 -22.11 4.88
N VAL A 56 10.88 -23.21 5.46
CA VAL A 56 11.71 -24.31 5.97
C VAL A 56 11.71 -25.51 5.03
N HIS A 57 10.56 -25.83 4.41
CA HIS A 57 10.42 -26.99 3.52
C HIS A 57 10.40 -26.60 2.04
N GLY A 58 10.30 -25.30 1.73
CA GLY A 58 10.21 -24.85 0.34
C GLY A 58 8.87 -25.18 -0.30
N ASP A 59 7.80 -25.35 0.49
CA ASP A 59 6.43 -25.70 0.03
C ASP A 59 5.75 -24.63 -0.84
N GLY A 60 6.51 -23.69 -1.39
CA GLY A 60 6.08 -22.67 -2.33
C GLY A 60 5.44 -21.44 -1.68
N LYS A 61 5.79 -20.27 -2.22
CA LYS A 61 5.06 -19.03 -1.98
C LYS A 61 3.97 -18.92 -3.04
N ASN A 62 2.74 -19.25 -2.68
CA ASN A 62 1.65 -19.37 -3.66
C ASN A 62 0.98 -18.04 -4.02
N TYR A 63 1.46 -16.91 -3.48
CA TYR A 63 0.84 -15.60 -3.66
C TYR A 63 1.80 -14.61 -4.31
N LEU A 64 1.60 -14.34 -5.60
CA LEU A 64 2.42 -13.42 -6.39
C LEU A 64 1.84 -12.01 -6.37
N CYS A 65 2.67 -11.01 -6.09
CA CYS A 65 2.34 -9.62 -6.35
C CYS A 65 2.49 -9.31 -7.84
N LEU A 66 1.38 -9.09 -8.54
CA LEU A 66 1.38 -8.76 -9.96
C LEU A 66 1.98 -7.37 -10.28
N TYR A 67 2.26 -6.55 -9.26
CA TYR A 67 2.83 -5.23 -9.46
C TYR A 67 4.36 -5.19 -9.42
N CYS A 68 4.99 -6.07 -8.63
CA CYS A 68 6.45 -6.07 -8.42
C CYS A 68 7.09 -7.47 -8.54
N GLY A 69 6.29 -8.51 -8.81
CA GLY A 69 6.76 -9.89 -8.93
C GLY A 69 7.14 -10.57 -7.62
N LYS A 70 6.98 -9.90 -6.46
CA LYS A 70 7.34 -10.48 -5.16
C LYS A 70 6.34 -11.55 -4.73
N GLU A 71 6.86 -12.66 -4.25
CA GLU A 71 6.05 -13.79 -3.78
C GLU A 71 5.88 -13.78 -2.25
N PHE A 72 4.74 -14.30 -1.79
CA PHE A 72 4.33 -14.36 -0.40
C PHE A 72 3.77 -15.75 -0.04
N ALA A 73 4.01 -16.16 1.21
CA ALA A 73 3.52 -17.45 1.72
C ALA A 73 2.01 -17.44 1.99
N THR A 74 1.41 -16.25 2.21
CA THR A 74 -0.01 -16.13 2.57
C THR A 74 -0.68 -14.94 1.88
N LYS A 75 -1.96 -15.08 1.54
CA LYS A 75 -2.76 -14.02 0.91
C LYS A 75 -2.76 -12.73 1.72
N VAL A 76 -2.83 -12.83 3.04
CA VAL A 76 -2.86 -11.67 3.93
C VAL A 76 -1.55 -10.86 3.87
N ASP A 77 -0.41 -11.55 3.72
CA ASP A 77 0.89 -10.87 3.55
C ASP A 77 0.96 -10.15 2.19
N LEU A 78 0.45 -10.80 1.12
CA LEU A 78 0.31 -10.17 -0.20
C LEU A 78 -0.61 -8.95 -0.14
N ASP A 79 -1.82 -9.08 0.42
CA ASP A 79 -2.80 -7.99 0.48
C ASP A 79 -2.26 -6.79 1.26
N ALA A 80 -1.57 -7.03 2.38
CA ALA A 80 -0.93 -5.98 3.16
C ALA A 80 0.22 -5.31 2.40
N HIS A 81 1.01 -6.08 1.66
CA HIS A 81 2.05 -5.56 0.78
C HIS A 81 1.44 -4.73 -0.36
N SER A 82 0.47 -5.25 -1.10
CA SER A 82 -0.18 -4.56 -2.21
C SER A 82 -0.92 -3.30 -1.77
N ALA A 83 -1.48 -3.27 -0.55
CA ALA A 83 -2.09 -2.07 0.01
C ALA A 83 -1.06 -0.96 0.30
N ARG A 84 0.17 -1.34 0.68
CA ARG A 84 1.29 -0.39 0.84
C ARG A 84 1.81 0.07 -0.52
N GLU A 85 2.02 -0.86 -1.46
CA GLU A 85 2.42 -0.53 -2.84
C GLU A 85 1.43 0.44 -3.51
N LYS A 86 0.12 0.25 -3.36
CA LYS A 86 -0.88 1.21 -3.86
C LYS A 86 -0.75 2.62 -3.28
N ARG A 87 -0.16 2.74 -2.08
CA ARG A 87 0.09 4.02 -1.40
C ARG A 87 1.48 4.60 -1.69
N THR A 88 2.45 3.76 -2.06
CA THR A 88 3.86 4.14 -2.26
C THR A 88 4.29 4.14 -3.70
N ARG A 89 3.50 3.59 -4.63
CA ARG A 89 3.85 3.51 -6.04
C ARG A 89 3.61 4.85 -6.71
N GLU A 90 4.66 5.66 -6.63
CA GLU A 90 4.86 6.72 -7.59
C GLU A 90 4.87 6.11 -9.00
N ILE A 91 4.12 6.72 -9.89
CA ILE A 91 4.01 6.37 -11.29
C ILE A 91 5.14 7.12 -11.98
N GLU A 92 6.07 6.36 -12.57
CA GLU A 92 7.22 6.90 -13.28
C GLU A 92 6.80 7.37 -14.66
N CYS A 93 7.32 8.52 -15.08
CA CYS A 93 7.14 9.02 -16.44
C CYS A 93 8.00 8.21 -17.41
N GLU A 94 7.45 7.84 -18.56
CA GLU A 94 8.18 7.05 -19.57
C GLU A 94 9.19 7.88 -20.36
N ILE A 95 9.09 9.22 -20.28
CA ILE A 95 9.95 10.18 -21.00
C ILE A 95 11.10 10.66 -20.10
N CYS A 96 10.94 10.61 -18.77
CA CYS A 96 11.98 10.98 -17.81
C CYS A 96 11.75 10.27 -16.46
N ASN A 97 12.77 10.15 -15.60
CA ASN A 97 12.66 9.46 -14.31
C ASN A 97 11.86 10.23 -13.23
N HIS A 98 10.93 11.11 -13.61
CA HIS A 98 10.04 11.79 -12.68
C HIS A 98 8.98 10.82 -12.14
N LYS A 99 8.76 10.89 -10.82
CA LYS A 99 7.90 9.98 -10.08
C LYS A 99 6.70 10.75 -9.51
N ALA A 100 5.49 10.32 -9.84
CA ALA A 100 4.25 10.99 -9.44
C ALA A 100 3.37 10.07 -8.59
N THR A 101 2.95 10.50 -7.41
CA THR A 101 2.12 9.68 -6.51
C THR A 101 0.69 9.40 -7.02
N THR A 102 0.22 10.08 -8.07
CA THR A 102 -1.11 9.88 -8.66
C THR A 102 -1.09 9.96 -10.19
N ARG A 103 -2.07 9.31 -10.85
CA ARG A 103 -2.26 9.39 -12.31
C ARG A 103 -2.58 10.80 -12.80
N ALA A 104 -3.26 11.62 -11.98
CA ALA A 104 -3.58 13.00 -12.32
C ALA A 104 -2.30 13.85 -12.40
N HIS A 105 -1.42 13.73 -11.40
CA HIS A 105 -0.13 14.41 -11.39
C HIS A 105 0.78 13.93 -12.53
N LEU A 106 0.79 12.63 -12.84
CA LEU A 106 1.54 12.15 -14.00
C LEU A 106 1.00 12.73 -15.32
N ARG A 107 -0.32 12.79 -15.51
CA ARG A 107 -0.92 13.39 -16.71
C ARG A 107 -0.59 14.88 -16.85
N GLU A 108 -0.58 15.62 -15.75
CA GLU A 108 -0.15 17.01 -15.75
C GLU A 108 1.34 17.15 -16.08
N HIS A 109 2.18 16.30 -15.48
CA HIS A 109 3.60 16.23 -15.81
C HIS A 109 3.85 15.86 -17.28
N LEU A 110 3.08 14.95 -17.88
CA LEU A 110 3.24 14.61 -19.30
C LEU A 110 2.98 15.81 -20.24
N LYS A 111 2.16 16.78 -19.82
CA LYS A 111 2.01 18.05 -20.55
C LYS A 111 3.29 18.88 -20.53
N THR A 112 4.21 18.66 -19.58
CA THR A 112 5.53 19.32 -19.59
C THR A 112 6.46 18.76 -20.65
N HIS A 113 6.22 17.56 -21.16
CA HIS A 113 6.98 16.99 -22.28
C HIS A 113 6.39 17.35 -23.65
N SER A 114 5.12 17.73 -23.70
CA SER A 114 4.51 18.27 -24.93
C SER A 114 4.93 19.73 -25.17
N GLU A 115 5.32 20.06 -26.40
CA GLU A 115 5.53 21.45 -26.84
C GLU A 115 4.21 22.14 -27.26
N GLU A 116 3.08 21.43 -27.23
CA GLU A 116 1.79 22.00 -27.60
C GLU A 116 1.35 23.05 -26.57
N LYS A 117 1.36 24.31 -27.01
CA LYS A 117 0.76 25.44 -26.29
C LYS A 117 -0.75 25.38 -26.45
N THR A 118 -1.40 24.52 -25.67
CA THR A 118 -2.84 24.26 -25.75
C THR A 118 -3.72 25.38 -25.16
N HIS A 119 -3.15 26.33 -24.41
CA HIS A 119 -3.91 27.39 -23.75
C HIS A 119 -3.67 28.75 -24.42
N VAL A 120 -4.64 29.22 -25.20
CA VAL A 120 -4.52 30.44 -26.01
C VAL A 120 -5.28 31.61 -25.37
N CYS A 121 -4.62 32.76 -25.29
CA CYS A 121 -5.26 34.02 -24.90
C CYS A 121 -6.25 34.47 -25.99
N HIS A 122 -7.52 34.65 -25.64
CA HIS A 122 -8.52 35.04 -26.64
C HIS A 122 -8.32 36.48 -27.17
N VAL A 123 -7.63 37.34 -26.41
CA VAL A 123 -7.42 38.77 -26.72
C VAL A 123 -6.25 38.96 -27.68
N CYS A 124 -5.06 38.45 -27.33
CA CYS A 124 -3.83 38.65 -28.13
C CYS A 124 -3.35 37.40 -28.88
N LYS A 125 -4.08 36.28 -28.77
CA LYS A 125 -3.76 34.98 -29.39
C LYS A 125 -2.41 34.37 -28.95
N ALA A 126 -1.77 34.90 -27.91
CA ALA A 126 -0.58 34.29 -27.33
C ALA A 126 -0.92 32.92 -26.73
N ALA A 127 -0.12 31.91 -27.06
CA ALA A 127 -0.33 30.53 -26.63
C ALA A 127 0.63 30.14 -25.50
N TYR A 128 0.10 29.43 -24.51
CA TYR A 128 0.78 29.02 -23.29
C TYR A 128 0.66 27.52 -23.06
N LYS A 129 1.69 26.97 -22.42
CA LYS A 129 1.79 25.54 -22.09
C LYS A 129 0.94 25.14 -20.86
N HIS A 130 0.74 26.07 -19.93
CA HIS A 130 -0.04 25.86 -18.71
C HIS A 130 -1.12 26.94 -18.55
N ILE A 131 -2.28 26.57 -18.01
CA ILE A 131 -3.40 27.49 -17.80
C ILE A 131 -3.07 28.60 -16.77
N SER A 132 -2.24 28.29 -15.77
CA SER A 132 -1.73 29.27 -14.79
C SER A 132 -0.90 30.38 -15.45
N SER A 133 -0.10 30.04 -16.46
CA SER A 133 0.67 31.00 -17.25
C SER A 133 -0.25 31.92 -18.07
N LEU A 134 -1.34 31.38 -18.63
CA LEU A 134 -2.35 32.18 -19.35
C LEU A 134 -3.06 33.15 -18.39
N TYR A 135 -3.51 32.70 -17.22
CA TYR A 135 -4.17 33.57 -16.24
C TYR A 135 -3.25 34.69 -15.74
N ARG A 136 -1.96 34.39 -15.49
CA ARG A 136 -0.98 35.41 -15.12
C ARG A 136 -0.75 36.43 -16.25
N HIS A 137 -0.65 35.97 -17.49
CA HIS A 137 -0.54 36.85 -18.65
C HIS A 137 -1.76 37.77 -18.78
N TYR A 138 -2.96 37.20 -18.72
CA TYR A 138 -4.21 37.94 -18.83
C TYR A 138 -4.31 39.02 -17.74
N GLY A 139 -4.00 38.66 -16.49
CA GLY A 139 -4.02 39.58 -15.35
C GLY A 139 -2.99 40.71 -15.40
N GLN A 140 -1.91 40.58 -16.20
CA GLN A 140 -0.85 41.58 -16.31
C GLN A 140 -0.94 42.44 -17.58
N LYS A 141 -1.50 41.91 -18.66
CA LYS A 141 -1.48 42.53 -19.99
C LYS A 141 -2.87 42.92 -20.51
N HIS A 142 -3.94 42.35 -19.95
CA HIS A 142 -5.32 42.49 -20.43
C HIS A 142 -6.33 42.70 -19.31
N LYS A 143 -5.85 43.10 -18.13
CA LYS A 143 -6.66 43.45 -16.97
C LYS A 143 -6.94 44.94 -16.98
#